data_AF-A0A2J8MDJ2-F1
#
_entry.id   AF-A0A2J8MDJ2-F1
#
_cell.length_a   1.000
_cell.length_b   1.000
_cell.length_c   1.000
_cell.angle_alpha   90.00
_cell.angle_beta   90.00
_cell.angle_gamma   90.00
#
_symmetry.space_group_name_H-M   'P 1'
#
loop_
_entity.id
_entity.type
_entity.pdbx_description
1 polymer ?
#
loop_
_entity_poly.entity_id
_entity_poly.type
_entity_poly.pdbx_seq_one_letter_code
_entity_poly.pdbx_strand_id
1 'polypeptide(L)'
;MALMQELYSTPASRLDSFVAQWLQPHREWKEEVLDTVRTVEEFLRQEHFQGKHGLDQDVRVLKVVKVGSFGNGTVLRSTREVELVAFLSCFHSFQEAAKHHKDVLRLIWKTMWQSQNLLDLGLEGLRMEQRVPDALVFTIQTRGTAEPITVTIVPAYRALGPSLPNSQPPPEVYVSLIEACGGPGNFCPSFSELQRNFVKHRPTKLKSLLRLVKHWYQQRARDIHLTVEQRGYPDFNLIVNPYEPIRKVKEKIRRTRGYSGLQRLSFQVPGSERQLLSSRSSLAKYGIFSHTHIYLLETIPPEIQVFVKNPDGGSYAYAINPNSFILGLKQQIEDQQGLPKKQQQLEFQGQVLQDWLGLGIYGIQDSDTLILSKKKREALFPAS
;
A
#
# COMPACT_ATOMS: atom_id res chain seq x y z
N MET A 1 33.24 1.34 1.06
CA MET A 1 31.85 1.22 0.57
C MET A 1 31.12 2.49 0.99
N ALA A 2 30.82 3.40 0.05
CA ALA A 2 30.09 4.62 0.39
C ALA A 2 28.65 4.25 0.78
N LEU A 3 28.21 4.65 1.98
CA LEU A 3 26.80 4.56 2.37
C LEU A 3 25.96 5.18 1.25
N MET A 4 24.91 4.48 0.80
CA MET A 4 23.92 5.06 -0.13
C MET A 4 23.43 6.38 0.47
N GLN A 5 23.72 7.49 -0.20
CA GLN A 5 23.13 8.76 0.18
C GLN A 5 21.62 8.63 -0.02
N GLU A 6 20.85 8.97 1.02
CA GLU A 6 19.40 8.83 1.00
C GLU A 6 18.77 10.15 0.54
N LEU A 7 17.64 10.08 -0.19
CA LEU A 7 17.00 11.28 -0.71
C LEU A 7 16.69 12.30 0.41
N TYR A 8 16.20 11.83 1.56
CA TYR A 8 15.82 12.72 2.67
C TYR A 8 17.01 13.34 3.42
N SER A 9 18.20 12.74 3.37
CA SER A 9 19.42 13.34 3.92
C SER A 9 20.14 14.24 2.92
N THR A 10 19.60 14.41 1.71
CA THR A 10 20.16 15.26 0.67
C THR A 10 19.55 16.66 0.76
N PRO A 11 20.36 17.72 1.04
CA PRO A 11 19.86 19.08 1.04
C PRO A 11 19.27 19.48 -0.31
N ALA A 12 18.27 20.37 -0.32
CA ALA A 12 17.61 20.83 -1.54
C ALA A 12 18.60 21.34 -2.60
N SER A 13 19.66 22.04 -2.18
CA SER A 13 20.73 22.55 -3.05
C SER A 13 21.57 21.46 -3.74
N ARG A 14 21.51 20.20 -3.28
CA ARG A 14 22.28 19.07 -3.81
C ARG A 14 21.42 18.05 -4.58
N LEU A 15 20.13 18.31 -4.76
CA LEU A 15 19.22 17.37 -5.44
C LEU A 15 19.63 17.08 -6.88
N ASP A 16 20.18 18.06 -7.60
CA ASP A 16 20.68 17.84 -8.96
C ASP A 16 21.86 16.86 -9.00
N SER A 17 22.84 17.05 -8.09
CA SER A 17 23.96 16.12 -7.93
C SER A 17 23.46 14.74 -7.54
N PHE A 18 22.45 14.65 -6.67
CA PHE A 18 21.83 13.39 -6.29
C PHE A 18 21.22 12.66 -7.49
N VAL A 19 20.44 13.37 -8.32
CA VAL A 19 19.86 12.78 -9.54
C VAL A 19 20.95 12.27 -10.47
N ALA A 20 21.99 13.07 -10.74
CA ALA A 20 23.07 12.71 -11.66
C ALA A 20 23.89 11.52 -11.15
N GLN A 21 24.26 11.52 -9.86
CA GLN A 21 25.18 10.54 -9.30
C GLN A 21 24.51 9.24 -8.88
N TRP A 22 23.24 9.26 -8.46
CA TRP A 22 22.57 8.11 -7.86
C TRP A 22 21.36 7.60 -8.66
N LEU A 23 20.63 8.48 -9.35
CA LEU A 23 19.40 8.08 -10.04
C LEU A 23 19.60 7.76 -11.52
N GLN A 24 20.51 8.45 -12.21
CA GLN A 24 20.74 8.20 -13.62
C GLN A 24 21.46 6.85 -13.84
N PRO A 25 20.95 6.01 -14.76
CA PRO A 25 21.63 4.78 -15.13
C PRO A 25 22.93 5.10 -15.88
N HIS A 26 23.91 4.21 -15.77
CA HIS A 26 25.11 4.28 -16.61
C HIS A 26 24.72 4.12 -18.09
N ARG A 27 25.36 4.91 -18.95
CA ARG A 27 25.05 4.93 -20.38
C ARG A 27 25.29 3.56 -21.04
N GLU A 28 26.45 2.97 -20.78
CA GLU A 28 26.86 1.67 -21.31
C GLU A 28 25.87 0.56 -20.90
N TRP A 29 25.55 0.48 -19.61
CA TRP A 29 24.54 -0.45 -19.10
C TRP A 29 23.19 -0.28 -19.82
N LYS A 30 22.73 0.96 -20.02
CA LYS A 30 21.46 1.22 -20.71
C LYS A 30 21.52 0.77 -22.18
N GLU A 31 22.64 1.00 -22.86
CA GLU A 31 22.84 0.57 -24.25
C GLU A 31 22.86 -0.95 -24.36
N GLU A 32 23.51 -1.65 -23.42
CA GLU A 32 23.52 -3.11 -23.32
C GLU A 32 22.12 -3.72 -23.12
N VAL A 33 21.33 -3.14 -22.20
CA VAL A 33 19.93 -3.56 -22.00
C VAL A 33 19.10 -3.35 -23.28
N LEU A 34 19.26 -2.20 -23.95
CA LEU A 34 18.53 -1.89 -25.18
C LEU A 34 18.93 -2.80 -26.34
N ASP A 35 20.19 -3.21 -26.43
CA ASP A 35 20.67 -4.17 -27.40
C ASP A 35 20.06 -5.55 -27.19
N THR A 36 20.05 -6.01 -25.93
CA THR A 36 19.44 -7.28 -25.55
C THR A 36 17.94 -7.32 -25.86
N VAL A 37 17.21 -6.25 -25.52
CA VAL A 37 15.77 -6.12 -25.82
C VAL A 37 15.50 -6.04 -27.33
N ARG A 38 16.47 -5.59 -28.15
CA ARG A 38 16.32 -5.54 -29.60
C ARG A 38 16.07 -6.93 -30.18
N THR A 39 16.73 -7.96 -29.67
CA THR A 39 16.49 -9.35 -30.09
C THR A 39 15.04 -9.78 -29.85
N VAL A 40 14.41 -9.33 -28.76
CA VAL A 40 12.98 -9.55 -28.49
C VAL A 40 12.11 -8.78 -29.49
N GLU A 41 12.44 -7.52 -29.78
CA GLU A 41 11.70 -6.71 -30.76
C GLU A 41 11.79 -7.29 -32.17
N GLU A 42 12.94 -7.86 -32.54
CA GLU A 42 13.18 -8.53 -33.83
C GLU A 42 12.42 -9.84 -33.93
N PHE A 43 12.50 -10.69 -32.89
CA PHE A 43 11.72 -11.92 -32.79
C PHE A 43 10.23 -11.63 -33.02
N LEU A 44 9.65 -10.72 -32.24
CA LEU A 44 8.22 -10.39 -32.35
C LEU A 44 7.83 -9.94 -33.76
N ARG A 45 8.68 -9.18 -34.46
CA ARG A 45 8.38 -8.64 -35.80
C ARG A 45 8.53 -9.67 -36.92
N GLN A 46 9.45 -10.61 -36.78
CA GLN A 46 9.77 -11.59 -37.82
C GLN A 46 8.93 -12.87 -37.71
N GLU A 47 8.45 -13.18 -36.50
CA GLU A 47 7.73 -14.41 -36.23
C GLU A 47 6.31 -14.42 -36.84
N HIS A 48 5.95 -15.56 -37.43
CA HIS A 48 4.63 -15.83 -37.96
C HIS A 48 3.85 -16.71 -36.98
N PHE A 49 2.90 -16.10 -36.27
CA PHE A 49 2.17 -16.78 -35.21
C PHE A 49 0.95 -17.50 -35.77
N GLN A 50 0.95 -18.84 -35.71
CA GLN A 50 -0.17 -19.66 -36.17
C GLN A 50 -1.39 -19.51 -35.24
N GLY A 51 -2.38 -18.74 -35.68
CA GLY A 51 -3.55 -18.41 -34.87
C GLY A 51 -4.48 -19.62 -34.62
N LYS A 52 -5.13 -19.60 -33.45
CA LYS A 52 -6.20 -20.54 -33.06
C LYS A 52 -7.34 -19.77 -32.39
N HIS A 53 -8.48 -20.41 -32.20
CA HIS A 53 -9.63 -19.86 -31.44
C HIS A 53 -10.27 -18.58 -32.02
N GLY A 54 -10.43 -18.51 -33.34
CA GLY A 54 -11.09 -17.40 -34.02
C GLY A 54 -10.18 -16.21 -34.33
N LEU A 55 -8.87 -16.34 -34.06
CA LEU A 55 -7.83 -15.48 -34.61
C LEU A 55 -7.57 -15.83 -36.09
N ASP A 56 -7.02 -14.87 -36.84
CA ASP A 56 -6.52 -15.08 -38.20
C ASP A 56 -5.53 -16.25 -38.25
N GLN A 57 -5.46 -16.96 -39.39
CA GLN A 57 -4.54 -18.10 -39.55
C GLN A 57 -3.07 -17.69 -39.37
N ASP A 58 -2.68 -16.53 -39.89
CA ASP A 58 -1.35 -15.95 -39.76
C ASP A 58 -1.41 -14.62 -38.99
N VAL A 59 -1.09 -14.67 -37.70
CA VAL A 59 -1.04 -13.49 -36.83
C VAL A 59 0.37 -12.92 -36.86
N ARG A 60 0.49 -11.61 -37.11
CA ARG A 60 1.77 -10.90 -37.14
C ARG A 60 1.79 -9.71 -36.19
N VAL A 61 2.96 -9.38 -35.67
CA VAL A 61 3.18 -8.13 -34.91
C VAL A 61 3.51 -7.01 -35.89
N LEU A 62 2.55 -6.12 -36.11
CA LEU A 62 2.68 -4.97 -37.01
C LEU A 62 3.69 -3.94 -36.51
N LYS A 63 3.80 -3.78 -35.20
CA LYS A 63 4.68 -2.77 -34.57
C LYS A 63 4.98 -3.16 -33.13
N VAL A 64 6.22 -2.92 -32.70
CA VAL A 64 6.63 -3.05 -31.29
C VAL A 64 7.09 -1.70 -30.80
N VAL A 65 6.61 -1.30 -29.62
CA VAL A 65 6.88 -0.01 -29.00
C VAL A 65 7.41 -0.21 -27.59
N LYS A 66 8.62 0.30 -27.32
CA LYS A 66 9.12 0.48 -25.95
C LYS A 66 8.33 1.58 -25.24
N VAL A 67 7.72 1.23 -24.11
CA VAL A 67 6.91 2.12 -23.27
C VAL A 67 7.56 2.27 -21.89
N GLY A 68 6.82 2.82 -20.92
CA GLY A 68 7.31 3.01 -19.57
C GLY A 68 8.60 3.83 -19.50
N SER A 69 9.45 3.49 -18.52
CA SER A 69 10.67 4.23 -18.19
C SER A 69 11.69 4.28 -19.34
N PHE A 70 11.88 3.15 -20.04
CA PHE A 70 12.79 3.04 -21.18
C PHE A 70 12.27 3.79 -22.41
N GLY A 71 10.97 3.70 -22.68
CA GLY A 71 10.33 4.40 -23.79
C GLY A 71 10.33 5.92 -23.65
N ASN A 72 10.06 6.43 -22.44
CA ASN A 72 9.91 7.87 -22.20
C ASN A 72 11.19 8.57 -21.70
N GLY A 73 12.28 7.83 -21.50
CA GLY A 73 13.57 8.38 -21.08
C GLY A 73 13.63 8.81 -19.61
N THR A 74 12.93 8.10 -18.73
CA THR A 74 12.93 8.30 -17.27
C THR A 74 13.46 7.08 -16.49
N VAL A 75 14.26 6.23 -17.14
CA VAL A 75 14.96 5.09 -16.51
C VAL A 75 15.74 5.56 -15.28
N LEU A 76 15.62 4.80 -14.20
CA LEU A 76 16.39 4.93 -12.96
C LEU A 76 17.48 3.85 -12.91
N ARG A 77 18.55 4.08 -12.16
CA ARG A 77 19.59 3.08 -11.91
C ARG A 77 19.07 1.78 -11.30
N SER A 78 18.00 1.86 -10.50
CA SER A 78 17.31 0.70 -9.92
C SER A 78 16.31 0.01 -10.86
N THR A 79 16.09 0.54 -12.07
CA THR A 79 15.09 -0.03 -12.99
C THR A 79 15.61 -1.36 -13.55
N ARG A 80 14.82 -2.42 -13.39
CA ARG A 80 15.12 -3.76 -13.90
C ARG A 80 14.04 -4.31 -14.85
N GLU A 81 13.12 -3.46 -15.29
CA GLU A 81 11.99 -3.85 -16.14
C GLU A 81 11.92 -2.99 -17.41
N VAL A 82 11.72 -3.65 -18.55
CA VAL A 82 11.49 -3.04 -19.85
C VAL A 82 10.10 -3.43 -20.35
N GLU A 83 9.27 -2.43 -20.61
CA GLU A 83 7.89 -2.61 -21.02
C GLU A 83 7.76 -2.45 -22.55
N LEU A 84 7.14 -3.43 -23.20
CA LEU A 84 6.87 -3.47 -24.64
C LEU A 84 5.37 -3.56 -24.90
N VAL A 85 4.89 -2.78 -25.85
CA VAL A 85 3.56 -2.95 -26.45
C VAL A 85 3.71 -3.49 -27.86
N ALA A 86 3.06 -4.62 -28.13
CA ALA A 86 3.01 -5.25 -29.44
C ALA A 86 1.65 -4.98 -30.09
N PHE A 87 1.65 -4.36 -31.27
CA PHE A 87 0.45 -4.12 -32.06
C PHE A 87 0.23 -5.28 -33.02
N LEU A 88 -0.91 -5.97 -32.90
CA LEU A 88 -1.17 -7.22 -33.64
C LEU A 88 -2.02 -6.98 -34.88
N SER A 89 -1.82 -7.80 -35.90
CA SER A 89 -2.59 -7.78 -37.15
C SER A 89 -4.04 -8.24 -36.95
N CYS A 90 -4.26 -9.20 -36.05
CA CYS A 90 -5.54 -9.86 -35.82
C CYS A 90 -6.51 -9.09 -34.92
N PHE A 91 -6.19 -7.84 -34.55
CA PHE A 91 -7.09 -6.98 -33.81
C PHE A 91 -7.55 -5.86 -34.73
N HIS A 92 -8.85 -5.83 -35.01
CA HIS A 92 -9.48 -4.81 -35.86
C HIS A 92 -10.33 -3.82 -35.06
N SER A 93 -10.63 -4.14 -33.80
CA SER A 93 -11.37 -3.29 -32.87
C SER A 93 -10.87 -3.43 -31.42
N PHE A 94 -11.31 -2.51 -30.55
CA PHE A 94 -11.07 -2.61 -29.11
C PHE A 94 -11.72 -3.86 -28.51
N GLN A 95 -12.93 -4.21 -28.95
CA GLN A 95 -13.68 -5.37 -28.48
C GLN A 95 -12.97 -6.68 -28.83
N GLU A 96 -12.44 -6.80 -30.05
CA GLU A 96 -11.64 -7.96 -30.45
C GLU A 96 -10.37 -8.08 -29.63
N ALA A 97 -9.66 -6.96 -29.41
CA ALA A 97 -8.48 -6.96 -28.56
C ALA A 97 -8.81 -7.41 -27.13
N ALA A 98 -9.91 -6.94 -26.54
CA ALA A 98 -10.35 -7.40 -25.21
C ALA A 98 -10.70 -8.89 -25.19
N LYS A 99 -11.43 -9.37 -26.20
CA LYS A 99 -11.90 -10.76 -26.29
C LYS A 99 -10.73 -11.75 -26.44
N HIS A 100 -9.77 -11.42 -27.30
CA HIS A 100 -8.69 -12.31 -27.69
C HIS A 100 -7.34 -12.01 -27.02
N HIS A 101 -7.29 -11.04 -26.09
CA HIS A 101 -6.08 -10.62 -25.38
C HIS A 101 -5.25 -11.79 -24.83
N LYS A 102 -5.91 -12.67 -24.07
CA LYS A 102 -5.28 -13.84 -23.44
C LYS A 102 -4.86 -14.90 -24.45
N ASP A 103 -5.60 -15.06 -25.54
CA ASP A 103 -5.28 -16.04 -26.57
C ASP A 103 -3.99 -15.64 -27.30
N VAL A 104 -3.83 -14.35 -27.61
CA VAL A 104 -2.59 -13.80 -28.18
C VAL A 104 -1.43 -13.91 -27.20
N LEU A 105 -1.63 -13.61 -25.91
CA LEU A 105 -0.57 -13.79 -24.91
C LEU A 105 -0.08 -15.24 -24.83
N ARG A 106 -1.00 -16.22 -24.85
CA ARG A 106 -0.65 -17.66 -24.87
C ARG A 106 0.06 -18.06 -26.16
N LEU A 107 -0.31 -17.46 -27.28
CA LEU A 107 0.32 -17.71 -28.57
C LEU A 107 1.78 -17.22 -28.57
N ILE A 108 2.02 -15.97 -28.14
CA ILE A 108 3.37 -15.42 -27.99
C ILE A 108 4.18 -16.25 -27.00
N TRP A 109 3.60 -16.58 -25.84
CA TRP A 109 4.22 -17.42 -24.81
C TRP A 109 4.71 -18.76 -25.37
N LYS A 110 3.88 -19.46 -26.16
CA LYS A 110 4.22 -20.75 -26.75
C LYS A 110 5.38 -20.63 -27.75
N THR A 111 5.34 -19.62 -28.61
CA THR A 111 6.35 -19.45 -29.66
C THR A 111 7.70 -19.00 -29.09
N MET A 112 7.71 -18.22 -27.99
CA MET A 112 8.95 -17.83 -27.32
C MET A 112 9.76 -19.03 -26.82
N TRP A 113 9.10 -20.09 -26.35
CA TRP A 113 9.79 -21.32 -25.90
C TRP A 113 10.50 -22.08 -27.02
N GLN A 114 10.15 -21.78 -28.28
CA GLN A 114 10.73 -22.40 -29.46
C GLN A 114 11.84 -21.53 -30.09
N SER A 115 12.05 -20.32 -29.57
CA SER A 115 13.01 -19.36 -30.13
C SER A 115 14.42 -19.60 -29.60
N GLN A 116 15.31 -20.14 -30.44
CA GLN A 116 16.71 -20.35 -30.07
C GLN A 116 17.40 -19.04 -29.65
N ASN A 117 17.16 -17.95 -30.39
CA ASN A 117 17.75 -16.63 -30.09
C ASN A 117 17.39 -16.12 -28.69
N LEU A 118 16.17 -16.42 -28.19
CA LEU A 118 15.75 -16.02 -26.84
C LEU A 118 16.29 -16.99 -25.79
N LEU A 119 16.38 -18.29 -26.10
CA LEU A 119 17.00 -19.29 -25.22
C LEU A 119 18.50 -18.99 -25.01
N ASP A 120 19.20 -18.56 -26.05
CA ASP A 120 20.62 -18.13 -25.97
C ASP A 120 20.81 -16.87 -25.10
N LEU A 121 19.76 -16.07 -24.92
CA LEU A 121 19.73 -14.94 -23.99
C LEU A 121 19.30 -15.36 -22.57
N GLY A 122 19.21 -16.66 -22.26
CA GLY A 122 18.81 -17.13 -20.94
C GLY A 122 17.35 -16.79 -20.59
N LEU A 123 16.43 -16.98 -21.54
CA LEU A 123 15.00 -16.79 -21.31
C LEU A 123 14.49 -17.65 -20.15
N GLU A 124 13.99 -16.99 -19.11
CA GLU A 124 13.49 -17.63 -17.89
C GLU A 124 12.23 -16.94 -17.34
N GLY A 125 11.52 -17.63 -16.43
CA GLY A 125 10.45 -17.02 -15.63
C GLY A 125 9.21 -16.57 -16.42
N LEU A 126 9.01 -17.10 -17.64
CA LEU A 126 7.92 -16.73 -18.55
C LEU A 126 6.54 -17.10 -17.98
N ARG A 127 5.76 -16.07 -17.62
CA ARG A 127 4.46 -16.18 -16.96
C ARG A 127 3.49 -15.09 -17.41
N MET A 128 2.19 -15.33 -17.25
CA MET A 128 1.17 -14.29 -17.38
C MET A 128 0.96 -13.62 -16.02
N GLU A 129 1.05 -12.30 -15.98
CA GLU A 129 0.83 -11.51 -14.77
C GLU A 129 -0.48 -10.73 -14.91
N GLN A 130 -1.36 -10.88 -13.91
CA GLN A 130 -2.65 -10.18 -13.86
C GLN A 130 -2.42 -8.70 -13.57
N ARG A 131 -2.33 -7.93 -14.65
CA ARG A 131 -2.22 -6.47 -14.65
C ARG A 131 -3.46 -5.91 -15.37
N VAL A 132 -3.56 -4.59 -15.48
CA VAL A 132 -4.64 -3.94 -16.23
C VAL A 132 -4.04 -3.29 -17.49
N PRO A 133 -4.09 -3.96 -18.66
CA PRO A 133 -4.49 -5.36 -18.90
C PRO A 133 -3.38 -6.38 -18.63
N ASP A 134 -3.70 -7.68 -18.71
CA ASP A 134 -2.74 -8.79 -18.49
C ASP A 134 -1.49 -8.63 -19.36
N ALA A 135 -0.34 -9.01 -18.80
CA ALA A 135 0.95 -8.91 -19.49
C ALA A 135 1.68 -10.24 -19.47
N LEU A 136 2.44 -10.52 -20.53
CA LEU A 136 3.42 -11.59 -20.54
C LEU A 136 4.72 -11.06 -19.92
N VAL A 137 5.24 -11.73 -18.90
CA VAL A 137 6.40 -11.31 -18.12
C VAL A 137 7.45 -12.40 -18.12
N PHE A 138 8.72 -12.05 -18.39
CA PHE A 138 9.85 -12.97 -18.38
C PHE A 138 11.16 -12.24 -18.11
N THR A 139 12.22 -12.98 -17.89
CA THR A 139 13.58 -12.46 -17.74
C THR A 139 14.47 -12.95 -18.87
N ILE A 140 15.38 -12.08 -19.32
CA ILE A 140 16.48 -12.39 -20.22
C ILE A 140 17.77 -11.79 -19.66
N GLN A 141 18.91 -12.34 -20.01
CA GLN A 141 20.22 -11.90 -19.57
C GLN A 141 20.86 -10.97 -20.60
N THR A 142 21.54 -9.94 -20.13
CA THR A 142 22.34 -9.06 -20.98
C THR A 142 23.57 -9.78 -21.53
N ARG A 143 23.95 -9.49 -22.78
CA ARG A 143 25.04 -10.22 -23.45
C ARG A 143 26.43 -10.03 -22.83
N GLY A 144 26.72 -8.88 -22.21
CA GLY A 144 28.05 -8.58 -21.66
C GLY A 144 28.16 -8.96 -20.19
N THR A 145 27.22 -8.50 -19.38
CA THR A 145 27.24 -8.62 -17.92
C THR A 145 26.44 -9.81 -17.38
N ALA A 146 25.66 -10.49 -18.23
CA ALA A 146 24.72 -11.55 -17.84
C ALA A 146 23.75 -11.12 -16.72
N GLU A 147 23.47 -9.81 -16.61
CA GLU A 147 22.50 -9.30 -15.64
C GLU A 147 21.07 -9.65 -16.09
N PRO A 148 20.21 -10.16 -15.19
CA PRO A 148 18.83 -10.46 -15.53
C PRO A 148 18.00 -9.18 -15.65
N ILE A 149 17.28 -9.05 -16.76
CA ILE A 149 16.34 -7.96 -17.03
C ILE A 149 14.95 -8.53 -17.28
N THR A 150 13.98 -8.01 -16.56
CA THR A 150 12.57 -8.34 -16.76
C THR A 150 12.05 -7.62 -18.00
N VAL A 151 11.39 -8.34 -18.89
CA VAL A 151 10.68 -7.78 -20.04
C VAL A 151 9.20 -8.09 -19.90
N THR A 152 8.36 -7.10 -20.20
CA THR A 152 6.91 -7.26 -20.21
C THR A 152 6.35 -6.95 -21.59
N ILE A 153 5.44 -7.78 -22.07
CA ILE A 153 4.77 -7.61 -23.36
C ILE A 153 3.27 -7.50 -23.15
N VAL A 154 2.68 -6.44 -23.68
CA VAL A 154 1.23 -6.22 -23.71
C VAL A 154 0.76 -6.14 -25.17
N PRO A 155 -0.11 -7.04 -25.65
CA PRO A 155 -0.67 -6.96 -26.98
C PRO A 155 -1.73 -5.84 -27.04
N ALA A 156 -1.85 -5.19 -28.19
CA ALA A 156 -2.71 -4.01 -28.36
C ALA A 156 -3.31 -3.92 -29.77
N TYR A 157 -4.53 -3.38 -29.84
CA TYR A 157 -5.15 -2.95 -31.10
C TYR A 157 -4.48 -1.66 -31.59
N ARG A 158 -4.11 -1.62 -32.87
CA ARG A 158 -3.50 -0.45 -33.51
C ARG A 158 -4.57 0.58 -33.93
N ALA A 159 -5.17 1.22 -32.95
CA ALA A 159 -6.19 2.26 -33.14
C ALA A 159 -5.63 3.54 -33.81
N LEU A 160 -4.32 3.76 -33.72
CA LEU A 160 -3.65 4.94 -34.26
C LEU A 160 -2.86 4.59 -35.53
N GLY A 161 -3.21 5.27 -36.63
CA GLY A 161 -2.46 5.22 -37.88
C GLY A 161 -1.08 5.88 -37.78
N PRO A 162 -0.25 5.80 -38.83
CA PRO A 162 1.00 6.54 -38.91
C PRO A 162 0.72 8.04 -38.86
N SER A 163 1.26 8.74 -37.87
CA SER A 163 1.15 10.19 -37.76
C SER A 163 2.42 10.81 -37.17
N LEU A 164 2.59 12.12 -37.35
CA LEU A 164 3.67 12.86 -36.72
C LEU A 164 3.57 12.76 -35.19
N PRO A 165 4.70 12.67 -34.46
CA PRO A 165 4.68 12.67 -33.01
C PRO A 165 3.93 13.90 -32.46
N ASN A 166 2.96 13.65 -31.57
CA ASN A 166 2.10 14.65 -30.91
C ASN A 166 0.97 15.23 -31.77
N SER A 167 0.68 14.67 -32.95
CA SER A 167 -0.57 14.98 -33.66
C SER A 167 -1.78 14.54 -32.82
N GLN A 168 -2.86 15.31 -32.86
CA GLN A 168 -4.12 14.88 -32.26
C GLN A 168 -4.71 13.69 -33.05
N PRO A 169 -5.11 12.60 -32.39
CA PRO A 169 -5.85 11.53 -33.05
C PRO A 169 -7.22 12.03 -33.55
N PRO A 170 -7.76 11.44 -34.63
CA PRO A 170 -9.12 11.68 -35.05
C PRO A 170 -10.10 11.39 -33.90
N PRO A 171 -11.10 12.25 -33.61
CA PRO A 171 -12.06 12.06 -32.53
C PRO A 171 -12.82 10.72 -32.59
N GLU A 172 -13.01 10.17 -33.78
CA GLU A 172 -13.70 8.90 -34.04
C GLU A 172 -13.01 7.72 -33.33
N VAL A 173 -11.70 7.81 -33.13
CA VAL A 173 -10.92 6.82 -32.37
C VAL A 173 -11.34 6.82 -30.90
N TYR A 174 -11.64 7.98 -30.34
CA TYR A 174 -12.12 8.10 -28.96
C TYR A 174 -13.60 7.74 -28.83
N VAL A 175 -14.42 8.05 -29.84
CA VAL A 175 -15.83 7.60 -29.88
C VAL A 175 -15.89 6.07 -29.85
N SER A 176 -15.16 5.40 -30.74
CA SER A 176 -15.09 3.92 -30.77
C SER A 176 -14.51 3.31 -29.49
N LEU A 177 -13.57 4.00 -28.82
CA LEU A 177 -13.08 3.61 -27.50
C LEU A 177 -14.18 3.66 -26.43
N ILE A 178 -14.98 4.73 -26.41
CA ILE A 178 -16.07 4.92 -25.44
C ILE A 178 -17.16 3.86 -25.67
N GLU A 179 -17.52 3.62 -26.93
CA GLU A 179 -18.51 2.61 -27.33
C GLU A 179 -18.07 1.18 -27.05
N ALA A 180 -16.75 0.92 -26.98
CA ALA A 180 -16.22 -0.39 -26.63
C ALA A 180 -16.48 -0.79 -25.16
N CYS A 181 -16.91 0.14 -24.30
CA CYS A 181 -17.35 -0.11 -22.92
C CYS A 181 -16.36 -0.95 -22.07
N GLY A 182 -15.06 -0.79 -22.31
CA GLY A 182 -14.02 -1.49 -21.55
C GLY A 182 -13.81 -0.92 -20.14
N GLY A 183 -13.32 -1.76 -19.23
CA GLY A 183 -12.89 -1.32 -17.90
C GLY A 183 -11.76 -0.26 -17.98
N PRO A 184 -11.66 0.65 -16.99
CA PRO A 184 -10.64 1.68 -16.98
C PRO A 184 -9.23 1.11 -17.15
N GLY A 185 -8.49 1.60 -18.15
CA GLY A 185 -7.11 1.20 -18.42
C GLY A 185 -6.93 0.00 -19.36
N ASN A 186 -7.97 -0.78 -19.66
CA ASN A 186 -7.83 -1.99 -20.51
C ASN A 186 -7.30 -1.69 -21.92
N PHE A 187 -7.70 -0.57 -22.51
CA PHE A 187 -7.30 -0.16 -23.86
C PHE A 187 -6.18 0.88 -23.88
N CYS A 188 -5.61 1.18 -22.72
CA CYS A 188 -4.44 2.04 -22.54
C CYS A 188 -3.27 1.70 -23.52
N PRO A 189 -2.94 0.41 -23.77
CA PRO A 189 -1.85 0.04 -24.68
C PRO A 189 -2.03 0.57 -26.12
N SER A 190 -3.27 0.71 -26.60
CA SER A 190 -3.56 1.24 -27.95
C SER A 190 -3.11 2.70 -28.13
N PHE A 191 -2.99 3.44 -27.03
CA PHE A 191 -2.54 4.84 -26.99
C PHE A 191 -1.15 5.01 -26.38
N SER A 192 -0.41 3.92 -26.21
CA SER A 192 0.87 3.89 -25.53
C SER A 192 1.92 4.82 -26.14
N GLU A 193 1.88 5.04 -27.46
CA GLU A 193 2.76 6.00 -28.13
C GLU A 193 2.48 7.45 -27.70
N LEU A 194 1.21 7.83 -27.53
CA LEU A 194 0.84 9.16 -27.05
C LEU A 194 1.31 9.36 -25.61
N GLN A 195 1.08 8.37 -24.75
CA GLN A 195 1.53 8.40 -23.35
C GLN A 195 3.05 8.52 -23.24
N ARG A 196 3.77 7.69 -24.02
CA ARG A 196 5.22 7.76 -24.13
C ARG A 196 5.64 9.15 -24.59
N ASN A 197 5.07 9.67 -25.67
CA ASN A 197 5.47 10.93 -26.29
C ASN A 197 5.19 12.14 -25.39
N PHE A 198 4.07 12.11 -24.66
CA PHE A 198 3.69 13.15 -23.69
C PHE A 198 4.78 13.38 -22.63
N VAL A 199 5.44 12.30 -22.21
CA VAL A 199 6.57 12.37 -21.30
C VAL A 199 7.89 12.50 -22.07
N LYS A 200 8.10 11.79 -23.18
CA LYS A 200 9.37 11.71 -23.90
C LYS A 200 9.87 13.07 -24.38
N HIS A 201 8.99 13.90 -24.94
CA HIS A 201 9.35 15.19 -25.54
C HIS A 201 9.29 16.35 -24.53
N ARG A 202 9.91 16.15 -23.36
CA ARG A 202 9.99 17.15 -22.28
C ARG A 202 11.45 17.52 -21.99
N PRO A 203 11.73 18.73 -21.49
CA PRO A 203 13.09 19.18 -21.20
C PRO A 203 13.86 18.23 -20.28
N THR A 204 15.17 18.13 -20.47
CA THR A 204 16.06 17.24 -19.69
C THR A 204 15.98 17.48 -18.18
N LYS A 205 15.80 18.75 -17.77
CA LYS A 205 15.63 19.10 -16.35
C LYS A 205 14.31 18.57 -15.78
N LEU A 206 13.22 18.64 -16.55
CA LEU A 206 11.94 18.02 -16.17
C LEU A 206 12.07 16.49 -16.10
N LYS A 207 12.85 15.84 -16.98
CA LYS A 207 13.15 14.40 -16.83
C LYS A 207 13.92 14.08 -15.55
N SER A 208 14.79 14.99 -15.12
CA SER A 208 15.54 14.83 -13.88
C SER A 208 14.61 14.91 -12.67
N LEU A 209 13.66 15.86 -12.68
CA LEU A 209 12.60 15.92 -11.67
C LEU A 209 11.71 14.67 -11.68
N LEU A 210 11.28 14.20 -12.86
CA LEU A 210 10.47 12.97 -12.97
C LEU A 210 11.21 11.75 -12.39
N ARG A 211 12.53 11.65 -12.61
CA ARG A 211 13.35 10.60 -11.96
C ARG A 211 13.35 10.74 -10.44
N LEU A 212 13.50 11.96 -9.92
CA LEU A 212 13.47 12.22 -8.49
C LEU A 212 12.14 11.80 -7.86
N VAL A 213 11.02 12.19 -8.46
CA VAL A 213 9.67 11.84 -8.01
C VAL A 213 9.43 10.33 -8.09
N LYS A 214 9.85 9.68 -9.18
CA LYS A 214 9.75 8.22 -9.31
C LYS A 214 10.57 7.49 -8.25
N HIS A 215 11.79 7.96 -7.98
CA HIS A 215 12.63 7.39 -6.93
C HIS A 215 11.98 7.56 -5.55
N TRP A 216 11.46 8.77 -5.25
CA TRP A 216 10.71 9.03 -4.02
C TRP A 216 9.50 8.11 -3.88
N TYR A 217 8.75 7.88 -4.96
CA TYR A 217 7.57 7.01 -4.96
C TYR A 217 7.91 5.51 -4.83
N GLN A 218 9.01 5.06 -5.45
CA GLN A 218 9.46 3.66 -5.41
C GLN A 218 10.17 3.28 -4.11
N GLN A 219 10.82 4.24 -3.46
CA GLN A 219 11.24 4.10 -2.07
C GLN A 219 9.96 3.93 -1.26
N ARG A 220 9.54 2.67 -1.01
CA ARG A 220 8.41 2.36 -0.12
C ARG A 220 8.48 3.31 1.05
N ALA A 221 7.35 3.94 1.37
CA ALA A 221 7.14 4.73 2.56
C ALA A 221 8.00 4.25 3.74
N ARG A 222 9.15 4.89 3.92
CA ARG A 222 10.06 4.47 4.98
C ARG A 222 9.43 4.83 6.30
N ASP A 223 9.69 4.02 7.31
CA ASP A 223 9.30 4.41 8.65
C ASP A 223 9.98 5.74 9.00
N ILE A 224 9.22 6.65 9.57
CA ILE A 224 9.67 7.96 10.00
C ILE A 224 9.86 7.97 11.52
N HIS A 225 10.81 8.80 11.96
CA HIS A 225 10.98 9.08 13.37
C HIS A 225 9.97 10.15 13.81
N LEU A 226 9.11 9.82 14.76
CA LEU A 226 8.26 10.79 15.45
C LEU A 226 8.79 11.05 16.85
N THR A 227 8.92 12.33 17.21
CA THR A 227 9.11 12.74 18.59
C THR A 227 7.75 13.04 19.20
N VAL A 228 7.40 12.33 20.27
CA VAL A 228 6.14 12.51 21.00
C VAL A 228 6.41 13.37 22.22
N GLU A 229 5.84 14.57 22.21
CA GLU A 229 5.94 15.57 23.27
C GLU A 229 4.74 15.47 24.21
N GLN A 230 4.98 15.59 25.51
CA GLN A 230 3.91 15.64 26.52
C GLN A 230 4.33 16.54 27.68
N ARG A 231 3.42 17.42 28.12
CA ARG A 231 3.69 18.28 29.29
C ARG A 231 3.94 17.44 30.54
N GLY A 232 5.05 17.71 31.23
CA GLY A 232 5.42 17.07 32.49
C GLY A 232 6.14 15.73 32.36
N TYR A 233 6.43 15.28 31.13
CA TYR A 233 7.14 14.03 30.86
C TYR A 233 8.28 14.28 29.85
N PRO A 234 9.36 13.50 29.88
CA PRO A 234 10.40 13.60 28.87
C PRO A 234 9.86 13.15 27.51
N ASP A 235 10.27 13.82 26.44
CA ASP A 235 9.92 13.42 25.08
C ASP A 235 10.46 12.02 24.75
N PHE A 236 9.83 11.33 23.80
CA PHE A 236 10.33 10.04 23.34
C PHE A 236 10.10 9.83 21.85
N ASN A 237 10.93 8.97 21.25
CA ASN A 237 10.92 8.73 19.83
C ASN A 237 10.23 7.42 19.47
N LEU A 238 9.44 7.43 18.40
CA LEU A 238 8.81 6.27 17.79
C LEU A 238 9.21 6.16 16.33
N ILE A 239 9.36 4.92 15.84
CA ILE A 239 9.53 4.62 14.42
C ILE A 239 8.18 4.12 13.89
N VAL A 240 7.60 4.84 12.93
CA VAL A 240 6.25 4.56 12.41
C VAL A 240 6.18 4.69 10.90
N ASN A 241 5.36 3.84 10.27
CA ASN A 241 5.07 3.99 8.86
C ASN A 241 4.06 5.15 8.66
N PRO A 242 4.38 6.19 7.87
CA PRO A 242 3.51 7.35 7.72
C PRO A 242 2.16 7.05 7.04
N TYR A 243 2.01 5.90 6.40
CA TYR A 243 0.78 5.48 5.71
C TYR A 243 -0.09 4.57 6.59
N GLU A 244 0.41 4.13 7.75
CA GLU A 244 -0.43 3.44 8.72
C GLU A 244 -1.44 4.38 9.37
N PRO A 245 -2.64 3.88 9.73
CA PRO A 245 -3.61 4.69 10.45
C PRO A 245 -3.07 5.10 11.82
N ILE A 246 -3.38 6.33 12.25
CA ILE A 246 -2.94 6.93 13.51
C ILE A 246 -3.36 6.10 14.74
N ARG A 247 -4.41 5.26 14.66
CA ARG A 247 -4.73 4.29 15.73
C ARG A 247 -3.55 3.36 16.06
N LYS A 248 -2.77 2.94 15.07
CA LYS A 248 -1.57 2.10 15.30
C LYS A 248 -0.45 2.89 15.98
N VAL A 249 -0.33 4.19 15.69
CA VAL A 249 0.60 5.08 16.39
C VAL A 249 0.20 5.20 17.86
N LYS A 250 -1.09 5.40 18.15
CA LYS A 250 -1.64 5.43 19.53
C LYS A 250 -1.40 4.12 20.27
N GLU A 251 -1.59 2.98 19.61
CA GLU A 251 -1.28 1.66 20.17
C GLU A 251 0.22 1.53 20.51
N LYS A 252 1.12 2.00 19.63
CA LYS A 252 2.57 2.05 19.92
C LYS A 252 2.87 2.92 21.13
N ILE A 253 2.32 4.13 21.21
CA ILE A 253 2.47 5.02 22.38
C ILE A 253 1.98 4.31 23.66
N ARG A 254 0.82 3.67 23.61
CA ARG A 254 0.27 2.90 24.74
C ARG A 254 1.23 1.80 25.20
N ARG A 255 1.84 1.05 24.28
CA ARG A 255 2.81 0.00 24.60
C ARG A 255 4.10 0.57 25.19
N THR A 256 4.57 1.72 24.70
CA THR A 256 5.84 2.33 25.16
C THR A 256 5.72 2.97 26.54
N ARG A 257 4.56 3.56 26.87
CA ARG A 257 4.38 4.37 28.09
C ARG A 257 3.36 3.83 29.08
N GLY A 258 2.62 2.76 28.74
CA GLY A 258 1.65 2.14 29.64
C GLY A 258 0.34 2.92 29.83
N TYR A 259 0.01 3.85 28.93
CA TYR A 259 -1.17 4.72 29.04
C TYR A 259 -2.51 3.97 28.95
N SER A 260 -3.34 4.10 30.00
CA SER A 260 -4.69 3.52 30.07
C SER A 260 -5.80 4.49 29.62
N GLY A 261 -5.50 5.79 29.52
CA GLY A 261 -6.44 6.83 29.13
C GLY A 261 -6.68 6.97 27.62
N LEU A 262 -7.56 7.92 27.27
CA LEU A 262 -7.83 8.30 25.89
C LEU A 262 -6.72 9.21 25.36
N GLN A 263 -6.07 8.82 24.27
CA GLN A 263 -5.00 9.58 23.65
C GLN A 263 -5.52 10.53 22.55
N ARG A 264 -5.21 11.81 22.69
CA ARG A 264 -5.40 12.85 21.67
C ARG A 264 -4.02 13.27 21.16
N LEU A 265 -3.79 13.06 19.86
CA LEU A 265 -2.55 13.45 19.21
C LEU A 265 -2.82 14.69 18.35
N SER A 266 -1.90 15.65 18.39
CA SER A 266 -1.97 16.84 17.57
C SER A 266 -0.62 17.17 16.96
N PHE A 267 -0.64 17.88 15.85
CA PHE A 267 0.53 18.32 15.11
C PHE A 267 0.38 19.79 14.75
N GLN A 268 1.49 20.53 14.71
CA GLN A 268 1.51 21.94 14.32
C GLN A 268 2.80 22.24 13.57
N VAL A 269 2.67 22.86 12.40
CA VAL A 269 3.80 23.45 11.68
C VAL A 269 4.03 24.86 12.25
N PRO A 270 5.28 25.33 12.41
CA PRO A 270 5.54 26.71 12.81
C PRO A 270 4.75 27.70 11.94
N GLY A 271 3.98 28.57 12.58
CA GLY A 271 3.12 29.56 11.91
C GLY A 271 1.76 29.04 11.40
N SER A 272 1.42 27.76 11.60
CA SER A 272 0.10 27.21 11.28
C SER A 272 -0.76 26.99 12.54
N GLU A 273 -2.07 26.81 12.34
CA GLU A 273 -2.95 26.30 13.40
C GLU A 273 -2.58 24.85 13.77
N ARG A 274 -2.89 24.48 15.03
CA ARG A 274 -2.69 23.13 15.54
C ARG A 274 -3.81 22.21 15.04
N GLN A 275 -3.41 21.11 14.42
CA GLN A 275 -4.35 20.14 13.85
C GLN A 275 -4.45 18.88 14.71
N LEU A 276 -5.68 18.41 14.94
CA LEU A 276 -5.94 17.15 15.63
C LEU A 276 -5.77 15.97 14.67
N LEU A 277 -4.99 14.98 15.09
CA LEU A 277 -4.72 13.77 14.33
C LEU A 277 -5.82 12.71 14.57
N SER A 278 -6.64 12.49 13.55
CA SER A 278 -7.76 11.54 13.57
C SER A 278 -7.27 10.09 13.53
N SER A 279 -7.75 9.25 14.44
CA SER A 279 -7.37 7.83 14.55
C SER A 279 -7.58 7.01 13.26
N ARG A 280 -8.52 7.44 12.39
CA ARG A 280 -8.83 6.77 11.11
C ARG A 280 -7.95 7.21 9.94
N SER A 281 -7.25 8.33 10.08
CA SER A 281 -6.38 8.89 9.04
C SER A 281 -4.93 8.41 9.22
N SER A 282 -4.09 8.58 8.20
CA SER A 282 -2.64 8.35 8.27
C SER A 282 -1.88 9.65 8.48
N LEU A 283 -0.61 9.58 8.89
CA LEU A 283 0.26 10.76 9.02
C LEU A 283 0.50 11.43 7.65
N ALA A 284 0.59 10.62 6.59
CA ALA A 284 0.70 11.06 5.20
C ALA A 284 -0.47 11.98 4.79
N LYS A 285 -1.69 11.75 5.29
CA LYS A 285 -2.85 12.63 5.02
C LYS A 285 -2.64 14.06 5.52
N TYR A 286 -1.85 14.21 6.58
CA TYR A 286 -1.49 15.49 7.18
C TYR A 286 -0.17 16.06 6.63
N GLY A 287 0.40 15.45 5.58
CA GLY A 287 1.67 15.90 4.99
C GLY A 287 2.91 15.51 5.80
N ILE A 288 2.79 14.59 6.77
CA ILE A 288 3.89 14.20 7.66
C ILE A 288 4.65 13.02 7.04
N PHE A 289 5.80 13.31 6.43
CA PHE A 289 6.63 12.34 5.69
C PHE A 289 8.09 12.27 6.14
N SER A 290 8.47 13.03 7.17
CA SER A 290 9.84 13.09 7.68
C SER A 290 9.83 13.25 9.20
N HIS A 291 11.02 13.38 9.80
CA HIS A 291 11.15 13.53 11.24
C HIS A 291 10.31 14.71 11.75
N THR A 292 9.38 14.43 12.66
CA THR A 292 8.35 15.39 13.06
C THR A 292 8.00 15.26 14.54
N HIS A 293 7.73 16.40 15.19
CA HIS A 293 7.25 16.48 16.56
C HIS A 293 5.72 16.46 16.59
N ILE A 294 5.14 15.59 17.41
CA ILE A 294 3.70 15.54 17.67
C ILE A 294 3.44 15.66 19.16
N TYR A 295 2.34 16.31 19.52
CA TYR A 295 1.97 16.51 20.91
C TYR A 295 0.90 15.51 21.34
N LEU A 296 1.15 14.84 22.46
CA LEU A 296 0.25 13.91 23.12
C LEU A 296 -0.45 14.59 24.30
N LEU A 297 -1.78 14.47 24.30
CA LEU A 297 -2.61 14.69 25.48
C LEU A 297 -3.30 13.37 25.82
N GLU A 298 -3.01 12.82 27.00
CA GLU A 298 -3.79 11.74 27.59
C GLU A 298 -4.88 12.33 28.47
N THR A 299 -6.12 11.93 28.23
CA THR A 299 -7.25 12.22 29.12
C THR A 299 -7.65 10.92 29.80
N ILE A 300 -7.36 10.83 31.09
CA ILE A 300 -7.88 9.76 31.95
C ILE A 300 -9.31 10.19 32.32
N PRO A 301 -10.35 9.39 32.03
CA PRO A 301 -11.67 9.70 32.54
C PRO A 301 -11.61 9.72 34.07
N PRO A 302 -12.27 10.68 34.75
CA PRO A 302 -12.26 10.74 36.20
C PRO A 302 -12.72 9.40 36.79
N GLU A 303 -12.12 8.98 37.90
CA GLU A 303 -12.66 7.86 38.68
C GLU A 303 -14.11 8.18 39.03
N ILE A 304 -14.98 7.19 38.83
CA ILE A 304 -16.37 7.27 39.23
C ILE A 304 -16.52 6.62 40.60
N GLN A 305 -17.40 7.16 41.42
CA GLN A 305 -17.80 6.55 42.67
C GLN A 305 -19.06 5.73 42.42
N VAL A 306 -18.99 4.41 42.60
CA VAL A 306 -20.16 3.52 42.54
C VAL A 306 -20.50 3.02 43.94
N PHE A 307 -21.79 2.81 44.19
CA PHE A 307 -22.28 2.24 45.43
C PHE A 307 -22.61 0.77 45.25
N VAL A 308 -22.23 -0.08 46.20
CA VAL A 308 -22.59 -1.50 46.18
C VAL A 308 -23.49 -1.77 47.37
N LYS A 309 -24.75 -2.11 47.08
CA LYS A 309 -25.75 -2.49 48.05
C LYS A 309 -25.59 -3.97 48.39
N ASN A 310 -25.29 -4.24 49.64
CA ASN A 310 -25.09 -5.57 50.18
C ASN A 310 -26.42 -6.27 50.54
N PRO A 311 -26.42 -7.62 50.67
CA PRO A 311 -27.60 -8.37 51.09
C PRO A 311 -28.13 -8.01 52.48
N ASP A 312 -27.29 -7.46 53.35
CA ASP A 312 -27.65 -6.97 54.70
C ASP A 312 -28.34 -5.60 54.69
N GLY A 313 -28.48 -4.99 53.50
CA GLY A 313 -29.07 -3.68 53.30
C GLY A 313 -28.08 -2.51 53.40
N GLY A 314 -26.83 -2.76 53.81
CA GLY A 314 -25.76 -1.76 53.82
C GLY A 314 -25.32 -1.36 52.41
N SER A 315 -24.78 -0.16 52.25
CA SER A 315 -24.22 0.32 50.98
C SER A 315 -22.83 0.90 51.20
N TYR A 316 -21.87 0.51 50.36
CA TYR A 316 -20.47 0.95 50.45
C TYR A 316 -20.04 1.58 49.13
N ALA A 317 -19.26 2.65 49.21
CA ALA A 317 -18.78 3.39 48.05
C ALA A 317 -17.41 2.90 47.58
N TYR A 318 -17.25 2.73 46.27
CA TYR A 318 -16.02 2.27 45.62
C TYR A 318 -15.60 3.26 44.54
N ALA A 319 -14.35 3.73 44.61
CA ALA A 319 -13.74 4.52 43.55
C ALA A 319 -13.16 3.59 42.49
N ILE A 320 -13.65 3.72 41.25
CA ILE A 320 -13.26 2.84 40.15
C ILE A 320 -13.18 3.60 38.82
N ASN A 321 -12.21 3.23 37.98
CA ASN A 321 -12.15 3.74 36.61
C ASN A 321 -13.35 3.22 35.81
N PRO A 322 -14.09 4.06 35.06
CA PRO A 322 -15.26 3.63 34.28
C PRO A 322 -14.94 2.60 33.18
N ASN A 323 -13.67 2.48 32.77
CA ASN A 323 -13.20 1.47 31.82
C ASN A 323 -12.68 0.19 32.49
N SER A 324 -12.65 0.11 33.83
CA SER A 324 -12.26 -1.11 34.55
C SER A 324 -13.25 -2.26 34.27
N PHE A 325 -12.75 -3.48 34.33
CA PHE A 325 -13.58 -4.68 34.27
C PHE A 325 -14.36 -4.87 35.57
N ILE A 326 -15.52 -5.53 35.49
CA ILE A 326 -16.34 -5.91 36.65
C ILE A 326 -15.52 -6.74 37.66
N LEU A 327 -14.59 -7.58 37.18
CA LEU A 327 -13.68 -8.32 38.05
C LEU A 327 -12.85 -7.40 38.97
N GLY A 328 -12.49 -6.20 38.51
CA GLY A 328 -11.75 -5.21 39.31
C GLY A 328 -12.58 -4.68 40.47
N LEU A 329 -13.87 -4.40 40.25
CA LEU A 329 -14.79 -4.02 41.32
C LEU A 329 -14.98 -5.16 42.32
N LYS A 330 -15.13 -6.40 41.83
CA LYS A 330 -15.24 -7.58 42.70
C LYS A 330 -14.01 -7.80 43.57
N GLN A 331 -12.82 -7.50 43.05
CA GLN A 331 -11.59 -7.54 43.85
C GLN A 331 -11.65 -6.53 44.98
N GLN A 332 -12.03 -5.27 44.72
CA GLN A 332 -12.14 -4.27 45.77
C GLN A 332 -13.17 -4.67 46.84
N ILE A 333 -14.30 -5.27 46.44
CA ILE A 333 -15.30 -5.81 47.39
C ILE A 333 -14.70 -6.95 48.23
N GLU A 334 -13.91 -7.85 47.64
CA GLU A 334 -13.23 -8.93 48.38
C GLU A 334 -12.21 -8.35 49.37
N ASP A 335 -11.44 -7.35 48.95
CA ASP A 335 -10.42 -6.72 49.79
C ASP A 335 -11.03 -5.96 50.97
N GLN A 336 -12.15 -5.27 50.77
CA GLN A 336 -12.81 -4.48 51.82
C GLN A 336 -13.76 -5.29 52.70
N GLN A 337 -14.49 -6.26 52.12
CA GLN A 337 -15.57 -6.97 52.81
C GLN A 337 -15.26 -8.46 53.07
N GLY A 338 -14.16 -8.98 52.54
CA GLY A 338 -13.75 -10.38 52.72
C GLY A 338 -14.61 -11.41 51.99
N LEU A 339 -15.58 -11.00 51.17
CA LEU A 339 -16.44 -11.91 50.41
C LEU A 339 -15.69 -12.40 49.16
N PRO A 340 -15.43 -13.72 48.99
CA PRO A 340 -14.60 -14.16 47.88
C PRO A 340 -15.18 -13.83 46.51
N LYS A 341 -14.37 -13.35 45.54
CA LYS A 341 -14.84 -12.95 44.19
C LYS A 341 -15.76 -13.98 43.53
N LYS A 342 -15.43 -15.27 43.69
CA LYS A 342 -16.20 -16.40 43.11
C LYS A 342 -17.62 -16.51 43.67
N GLN A 343 -17.85 -16.02 44.88
CA GLN A 343 -19.14 -16.02 45.55
C GLN A 343 -19.94 -14.74 45.26
N GLN A 344 -19.32 -13.72 44.66
CA GLN A 344 -19.97 -12.45 44.35
C GLN A 344 -20.72 -12.51 43.02
N GLN A 345 -21.96 -12.03 43.04
CA GLN A 345 -22.74 -11.73 41.85
C GLN A 345 -23.22 -10.29 41.92
N LEU A 346 -22.72 -9.47 41.00
CA LEU A 346 -23.11 -8.07 40.85
C LEU A 346 -24.20 -7.95 39.80
N GLU A 347 -25.20 -7.12 40.10
CA GLU A 347 -26.32 -6.83 39.23
C GLU A 347 -26.54 -5.32 39.12
N PHE A 348 -26.88 -4.85 37.92
CA PHE A 348 -27.26 -3.47 37.66
C PHE A 348 -28.46 -3.45 36.70
N GLN A 349 -29.50 -2.68 37.04
CA GLN A 349 -30.74 -2.56 36.26
C GLN A 349 -31.37 -3.91 35.86
N GLY A 350 -31.33 -4.92 36.73
CA GLY A 350 -31.88 -6.24 36.44
C GLY A 350 -30.95 -7.18 35.65
N GLN A 351 -29.73 -6.72 35.30
CA GLN A 351 -28.76 -7.49 34.52
C GLN A 351 -27.56 -7.94 35.37
N VAL A 352 -27.25 -9.25 35.33
CA VAL A 352 -26.06 -9.82 35.96
C VAL A 352 -24.80 -9.45 35.19
N LEU A 353 -23.82 -8.90 35.89
CA LEU A 353 -22.59 -8.36 35.33
C LEU A 353 -21.52 -9.45 35.15
N GLN A 354 -20.88 -9.46 33.97
CA GLN A 354 -19.85 -10.43 33.57
C GLN A 354 -18.45 -9.92 33.89
N ASP A 355 -17.62 -10.78 34.45
CA ASP A 355 -16.30 -10.44 35.02
C ASP A 355 -15.35 -9.76 34.00
N TRP A 356 -15.40 -10.17 32.73
CA TRP A 356 -14.52 -9.68 31.65
C TRP A 356 -15.07 -8.48 30.87
N LEU A 357 -16.27 -7.97 31.22
CA LEU A 357 -16.84 -6.77 30.61
C LEU A 357 -16.54 -5.54 31.47
N GLY A 358 -16.42 -4.38 30.83
CA GLY A 358 -16.15 -3.10 31.50
C GLY A 358 -17.43 -2.45 32.05
N LEU A 359 -17.32 -1.63 33.10
CA LEU A 359 -18.47 -0.90 33.69
C LEU A 359 -19.23 -0.08 32.65
N GLY A 360 -18.50 0.64 31.78
CA GLY A 360 -19.11 1.45 30.71
C GLY A 360 -19.94 0.68 29.68
N ILE A 361 -19.77 -0.64 29.53
CA ILE A 361 -20.60 -1.47 28.62
C ILE A 361 -22.04 -1.56 29.15
N TYR A 362 -22.19 -1.59 30.47
CA TYR A 362 -23.49 -1.63 31.15
C TYR A 362 -24.11 -0.24 31.36
N GLY A 363 -23.44 0.81 30.87
CA GLY A 363 -23.89 2.19 31.08
C GLY A 363 -23.79 2.67 32.53
N ILE A 364 -22.98 2.02 33.37
CA ILE A 364 -22.76 2.41 34.77
C ILE A 364 -21.98 3.74 34.80
N GLN A 365 -22.53 4.71 35.52
CA GLN A 365 -22.02 6.07 35.68
C GLN A 365 -21.66 6.37 37.13
N ASP A 366 -21.17 7.59 37.34
CA ASP A 366 -20.90 8.11 38.68
C ASP A 366 -22.17 8.12 39.54
N SER A 367 -21.99 7.77 40.81
CA SER A 367 -23.04 7.62 41.82
C SER A 367 -24.09 6.52 41.59
N ASP A 368 -23.89 5.63 40.61
CA ASP A 368 -24.79 4.49 40.40
C ASP A 368 -24.67 3.44 41.50
N THR A 369 -25.78 2.73 41.78
CA THR A 369 -25.84 1.66 42.77
C THR A 369 -25.97 0.27 42.13
N LEU A 370 -25.02 -0.61 42.41
CA LEU A 370 -25.04 -2.02 42.03
C LEU A 370 -25.53 -2.88 43.20
N ILE A 371 -26.18 -3.99 42.89
CA ILE A 371 -26.66 -4.94 43.89
C ILE A 371 -25.67 -6.11 43.98
N LEU A 372 -25.15 -6.38 45.18
CA LEU A 372 -24.33 -7.54 45.47
C LEU A 372 -25.19 -8.65 46.06
N SER A 373 -25.13 -9.82 45.44
CA SER A 373 -25.74 -11.05 45.92
C SER A 373 -24.69 -12.16 46.06
N LYS A 374 -24.95 -13.11 46.97
CA LYS A 374 -24.09 -14.27 47.19
C LYS A 374 -24.58 -15.46 46.38
N LYS A 375 -23.73 -16.02 45.52
CA LYS A 375 -24.03 -17.28 44.82
C LYS A 375 -24.17 -18.41 45.86
N LYS A 376 -25.28 -19.15 45.85
CA LYS A 376 -25.43 -20.36 46.67
C LYS A 376 -24.39 -21.38 46.22
N ARG A 377 -23.74 -22.07 47.17
CA ARG A 377 -22.84 -23.20 46.88
C ARG A 377 -23.61 -24.21 46.01
N GLU A 378 -23.06 -24.59 44.85
CA GLU A 378 -23.35 -25.91 44.32
C GLU A 378 -22.85 -26.91 45.36
N ALA A 379 -23.76 -27.68 45.93
CA ALA A 379 -23.40 -28.78 46.81
C ALA A 379 -22.62 -29.79 45.97
N LEU A 380 -21.31 -29.92 46.24
CA LEU A 380 -20.60 -31.14 45.90
C LEU A 380 -21.36 -32.29 46.55
N PHE A 381 -21.90 -33.19 45.73
CA PHE A 381 -22.53 -34.44 46.15
C PHE A 381 -21.62 -35.16 47.17
N PRO A 382 -22.16 -35.71 48.27
CA PRO A 382 -21.37 -36.56 49.13
C PRO A 382 -21.06 -37.87 48.39
N ALA A 383 -19.81 -38.31 48.48
CA ALA A 383 -19.40 -39.63 48.04
C ALA A 383 -20.05 -40.70 48.93
N SER A 384 -20.71 -41.66 48.28
CA SER A 384 -20.95 -43.02 48.78
C SER A 384 -20.88 -43.98 47.61
#